data_AF-A0A1T3MWQ5-F1
#
_entry.id   AF-A0A1T3MWQ5-F1
#
_cell.length_a   1.000
_cell.length_b   1.000
_cell.length_c   1.000
_cell.angle_alpha   90.00
_cell.angle_beta   90.00
_cell.angle_gamma   90.00
#
_symmetry.space_group_name_H-M   'P 1'
#
loop_
_entity.id
_entity.type
_entity.pdbx_description
1 polymer ?
#
loop_
_entity_poly.entity_id
_entity_poly.type
_entity_poly.pdbx_seq_one_letter_code
_entity_poly.pdbx_strand_id
1 'polypeptide(L)'
;MENKKVTEEKELRKQTSINKTGDTLLVLHHDTDTIKLVQGIDHNGNLKDIPLNHNPSEVPILIDEENHDFVNFYCDFYSQLKHPEEFSFFKVSEYEAVQTGKDLQQYIDHARPEGYKDLLQYEININTVQNIKNLISTDTHKKSTKERYLYNIKDIDWYTMEKLGLNQQLLENRGVLVPLLKGLKTSVLIPISIRMGDTHIRTDARIALRANTSGLLEPIIYPVRKAPNFKESFFGHYFTKEDQRHLTTTGNMGRVVDLIHPIL
;
A
#
# COMPACT_ATOMS: atom_id res chain seq x y z
N MET A 1 29.10 -16.65 37.43
CA MET A 1 27.68 -16.94 37.11
C MET A 1 27.07 -15.90 36.14
N GLU A 2 27.91 -15.11 35.45
CA GLU A 2 27.46 -13.96 34.64
C GLU A 2 27.28 -14.29 33.14
N ASN A 3 27.95 -15.33 32.64
CA ASN A 3 27.91 -15.68 31.22
C ASN A 3 26.66 -16.47 30.80
N LYS A 4 25.90 -17.05 31.74
CA LYS A 4 24.67 -17.80 31.42
C LYS A 4 23.49 -16.86 31.15
N LYS A 5 23.38 -15.77 31.93
CA LYS A 5 22.32 -14.77 31.82
C LYS A 5 22.41 -13.93 30.53
N VAL A 6 23.62 -13.60 30.09
CA VAL A 6 23.87 -12.89 28.81
C VAL A 6 23.60 -13.79 27.60
N THR A 7 23.72 -15.11 27.77
CA THR A 7 23.43 -16.09 26.71
C THR A 7 21.91 -16.31 26.59
N GLU A 8 21.20 -16.40 27.72
CA GLU A 8 19.73 -16.47 27.76
C GLU A 8 19.07 -15.17 27.24
N GLU A 9 19.60 -13.97 27.55
CA GLU A 9 19.09 -12.71 26.97
C GLU A 9 19.37 -12.56 25.46
N LYS A 10 20.45 -13.16 24.94
CA LYS A 10 20.73 -13.20 23.50
C LYS A 10 19.88 -14.22 22.75
N GLU A 11 19.49 -15.33 23.39
CA GLU A 11 18.53 -16.28 22.83
C GLU A 11 17.10 -15.73 22.87
N LEU A 12 16.70 -15.01 23.93
CA LEU A 12 15.39 -14.37 24.02
C LEU A 12 15.21 -13.23 22.99
N ARG A 13 16.28 -12.48 22.66
CA ARG A 13 16.25 -11.41 21.64
C ARG A 13 16.31 -11.92 20.20
N LYS A 14 16.65 -13.19 19.96
CA LYS A 14 16.60 -13.82 18.64
C LYS A 14 15.25 -14.44 18.29
N GLN A 15 14.30 -14.48 19.23
CA GLN A 15 12.94 -14.99 19.00
C GLN A 15 11.88 -13.92 18.70
N THR A 16 12.26 -12.64 18.56
CA THR A 16 11.35 -11.55 18.14
C THR A 16 11.76 -10.87 16.84
N SER A 17 12.47 -11.58 15.97
CA SER A 17 12.38 -11.31 14.53
C SER A 17 11.11 -11.99 14.04
N ILE A 18 9.98 -11.28 14.05
CA ILE A 18 8.81 -11.66 13.27
C ILE A 18 9.31 -11.63 11.82
N ASN A 19 9.67 -12.79 11.28
CA ASN A 19 9.88 -12.93 9.85
C ASN A 19 8.53 -12.61 9.22
N LYS A 20 8.46 -11.58 8.36
CA LYS A 20 7.28 -11.30 7.55
C LYS A 20 7.05 -12.52 6.65
N THR A 21 5.99 -13.29 6.89
CA THR A 21 5.73 -14.56 6.19
C THR A 21 4.57 -14.52 5.20
N GLY A 22 3.98 -13.34 4.95
CA GLY A 22 3.04 -13.11 3.85
C GLY A 22 1.72 -12.47 4.28
N ASP A 23 0.91 -12.17 3.29
CA ASP A 23 -0.48 -11.72 3.45
C ASP A 23 -1.45 -12.88 3.23
N THR A 24 -2.68 -12.76 3.71
CA THR A 24 -3.78 -13.69 3.45
C THR A 24 -5.08 -12.94 3.17
N LEU A 25 -6.15 -13.68 2.87
CA LEU A 25 -7.48 -13.14 2.59
C LEU A 25 -8.47 -13.57 3.67
N LEU A 26 -9.22 -12.59 4.17
CA LEU A 26 -10.50 -12.81 4.82
C LEU A 26 -11.62 -12.67 3.80
N VAL A 27 -12.71 -13.39 4.04
CA VAL A 27 -13.95 -13.30 3.28
C VAL A 27 -15.12 -13.03 4.21
N LEU A 28 -15.97 -12.07 3.82
CA LEU A 28 -17.32 -11.89 4.34
C LEU A 28 -18.31 -12.56 3.39
N HIS A 29 -19.11 -13.47 3.94
CA HIS A 29 -20.26 -14.08 3.27
C HIS A 29 -21.49 -13.21 3.48
N HIS A 30 -22.08 -12.65 2.41
CA HIS A 30 -23.23 -11.73 2.53
C HIS A 30 -24.54 -12.41 2.93
N ASP A 31 -24.65 -13.73 2.74
CA ASP A 31 -25.85 -14.52 3.05
C ASP A 31 -25.98 -14.86 4.54
N THR A 32 -24.83 -15.02 5.19
CA THR A 32 -24.70 -15.46 6.58
C THR A 32 -24.10 -14.41 7.50
N ASP A 33 -23.60 -13.31 6.94
CA ASP A 33 -22.88 -12.25 7.66
C ASP A 33 -21.67 -12.79 8.46
N THR A 34 -20.99 -13.79 7.89
CA THR A 34 -19.85 -14.46 8.55
C THR A 34 -18.51 -14.14 7.92
N ILE A 35 -17.52 -13.88 8.78
CA ILE A 35 -16.11 -13.69 8.43
C ILE A 35 -15.36 -15.00 8.58
N LYS A 36 -14.62 -15.37 7.53
CA LYS A 36 -13.78 -16.57 7.49
C LYS A 36 -12.44 -16.31 6.79
N LEU A 37 -11.53 -17.27 6.91
CA LEU A 37 -10.25 -17.26 6.20
C LEU A 37 -10.38 -18.00 4.87
N VAL A 38 -9.84 -17.42 3.80
CA VAL A 38 -9.85 -18.06 2.49
C VAL A 38 -8.78 -19.15 2.44
N GLN A 39 -9.14 -20.33 1.97
CA GLN A 39 -8.21 -21.43 1.66
C GLN A 39 -7.94 -21.55 0.16
N GLY A 40 -8.88 -21.14 -0.69
CA GLY A 40 -8.72 -21.16 -2.15
C GLY A 40 -10.05 -21.31 -2.88
N ILE A 41 -10.02 -21.92 -4.06
CA ILE A 41 -11.20 -22.17 -4.89
C ILE A 41 -11.18 -23.65 -5.29
N ASP A 42 -12.35 -24.29 -5.32
CA ASP A 42 -12.49 -25.67 -5.78
C ASP A 42 -12.51 -25.77 -7.32
N HIS A 43 -12.47 -27.00 -7.85
CA HIS A 43 -12.52 -27.26 -9.30
C HIS A 43 -13.84 -26.80 -9.97
N ASN A 44 -14.88 -26.54 -9.17
CA ASN A 44 -16.16 -26.06 -9.62
C ASN A 44 -16.27 -24.54 -9.52
N GLY A 45 -15.24 -23.80 -9.09
CA GLY A 45 -15.28 -22.35 -8.93
C GLY A 45 -16.00 -21.89 -7.65
N ASN A 46 -16.22 -22.78 -6.68
CA ASN A 46 -16.76 -22.40 -5.37
C ASN A 46 -15.62 -22.01 -4.43
N LEU A 47 -15.86 -21.00 -3.60
CA LEU A 47 -14.92 -20.57 -2.58
C LEU A 47 -14.71 -21.68 -1.54
N LYS A 48 -13.43 -21.94 -1.19
CA LYS A 48 -13.05 -22.73 -0.02
C LYS A 48 -12.56 -21.80 1.07
N ASP A 49 -13.15 -21.93 2.25
CA ASP A 49 -12.81 -21.17 3.43
C ASP A 49 -12.74 -22.04 4.68
N ILE A 50 -12.12 -21.50 5.72
CA ILE A 50 -11.93 -22.13 7.02
C ILE A 50 -12.36 -21.16 8.11
N PRO A 51 -12.92 -21.65 9.23
CA PRO A 51 -13.38 -20.78 10.30
C PRO A 51 -12.20 -20.10 11.02
N LEU A 52 -12.45 -18.98 11.69
CA LEU A 52 -11.40 -18.25 12.43
C LEU A 52 -10.81 -19.05 13.61
N ASN A 53 -11.51 -20.10 14.07
CA ASN A 53 -11.05 -21.04 15.09
C ASN A 53 -10.61 -22.40 14.49
N HIS A 54 -10.14 -22.40 13.24
CA HIS A 54 -9.66 -23.57 12.50
C HIS A 54 -8.55 -24.34 13.23
N ASN A 55 -8.39 -25.60 12.83
CA ASN A 55 -7.28 -26.43 13.30
C ASN A 55 -5.97 -25.98 12.63
N PRO A 56 -4.81 -26.07 13.29
CA PRO A 56 -3.52 -25.69 12.69
C PRO A 56 -3.15 -26.45 11.39
N SER A 57 -3.81 -27.59 11.11
CA SER A 57 -3.66 -28.34 9.86
C SER A 57 -4.40 -27.73 8.67
N GLU A 58 -5.37 -26.87 8.93
CA GLU A 58 -6.15 -26.15 7.92
C GLU A 58 -5.40 -24.85 7.60
N VAL A 59 -4.67 -24.84 6.49
CA VAL A 59 -3.82 -23.71 6.13
C VAL A 59 -4.62 -22.74 5.24
N PRO A 60 -4.67 -21.44 5.57
CA PRO A 60 -5.24 -20.43 4.69
C PRO A 60 -4.34 -20.18 3.48
N ILE A 61 -4.87 -19.50 2.47
CA ILE A 61 -4.06 -19.09 1.33
C ILE A 61 -3.04 -18.03 1.76
N LEU A 62 -1.78 -18.21 1.40
CA LEU A 62 -0.71 -17.25 1.68
C LEU A 62 -0.29 -16.58 0.37
N ILE A 63 -0.18 -15.26 0.43
CA ILE A 63 0.25 -14.38 -0.63
C ILE A 63 1.64 -13.89 -0.25
N ASP A 64 2.64 -14.35 -1.00
CA ASP A 64 4.03 -14.01 -0.76
C ASP A 64 4.29 -12.51 -1.05
N GLU A 65 4.87 -11.81 -0.07
CA GLU A 65 5.25 -10.39 -0.19
C GLU A 65 6.45 -10.17 -1.13
N GLU A 66 7.35 -11.17 -1.28
CA GLU A 66 8.61 -11.01 -2.03
C GLU A 66 8.40 -10.84 -3.53
N ASN A 67 7.32 -11.39 -4.08
CA ASN A 67 7.05 -11.40 -5.52
C ASN A 67 6.10 -10.29 -6.01
N HIS A 68 5.63 -9.40 -5.11
CA HIS A 68 4.65 -8.33 -5.46
C HIS A 68 3.40 -8.81 -6.23
N ASP A 69 3.09 -10.11 -6.19
CA ASP A 69 2.18 -10.76 -7.13
C ASP A 69 0.72 -10.80 -6.66
N PHE A 70 0.38 -10.09 -5.57
CA PHE A 70 -1.01 -10.01 -5.09
C PHE A 70 -1.97 -9.61 -6.21
N VAL A 71 -1.56 -8.68 -7.08
CA VAL A 71 -2.38 -8.20 -8.20
C VAL A 71 -2.70 -9.33 -9.18
N ASN A 72 -1.69 -10.12 -9.55
CA ASN A 72 -1.85 -11.25 -10.45
C ASN A 72 -2.69 -12.34 -9.80
N PHE A 73 -2.31 -12.73 -8.59
CA PHE A 73 -3.02 -13.70 -7.75
C PHE A 73 -4.50 -13.35 -7.59
N TYR A 74 -4.82 -12.15 -7.12
CA TYR A 74 -6.20 -11.79 -6.80
C TYR A 74 -7.07 -11.66 -8.06
N CYS A 75 -6.51 -11.16 -9.16
CA CYS A 75 -7.23 -11.16 -10.44
C CYS A 75 -7.56 -12.59 -10.90
N ASP A 76 -6.59 -13.51 -10.80
CA ASP A 76 -6.79 -14.90 -11.23
C ASP A 76 -7.74 -15.62 -10.28
N PHE A 77 -7.59 -15.44 -8.97
CA PHE A 77 -8.49 -15.93 -7.93
C PHE A 77 -9.92 -15.44 -8.17
N TYR A 78 -10.14 -14.13 -8.24
CA TYR A 78 -11.48 -13.56 -8.41
C TYR A 78 -12.15 -14.03 -9.70
N SER A 79 -11.38 -14.19 -10.79
CA SER A 79 -11.92 -14.66 -12.08
C SER A 79 -12.38 -16.12 -12.08
N GLN A 80 -11.90 -16.94 -11.13
CA GLN A 80 -12.25 -18.35 -11.00
C GLN A 80 -13.51 -18.58 -10.17
N LEU A 81 -13.98 -17.57 -9.42
CA LEU A 81 -15.20 -17.66 -8.63
C LEU A 81 -16.45 -17.67 -9.53
N LYS A 82 -17.40 -18.56 -9.23
CA LYS A 82 -18.70 -18.60 -9.91
C LYS A 82 -19.61 -17.43 -9.54
N HIS A 83 -19.65 -17.10 -8.25
CA HIS A 83 -20.54 -16.09 -7.66
C HIS A 83 -19.73 -15.12 -6.79
N PRO A 84 -18.76 -14.38 -7.35
CA PRO A 84 -17.93 -13.48 -6.58
C PRO A 84 -18.72 -12.35 -5.89
N GLU A 85 -19.90 -12.01 -6.41
CA GLU A 85 -20.80 -10.99 -5.87
C GLU A 85 -21.38 -11.32 -4.48
N GLU A 86 -21.33 -12.59 -4.06
CA GLU A 86 -21.80 -13.04 -2.75
C GLU A 86 -20.79 -12.78 -1.62
N PHE A 87 -19.60 -12.29 -1.99
CA PHE A 87 -18.45 -12.18 -1.11
C PHE A 87 -17.84 -10.79 -1.13
N SER A 88 -17.37 -10.36 0.04
CA SER A 88 -16.41 -9.25 0.14
C SER A 88 -15.09 -9.76 0.68
N PHE A 89 -14.00 -9.44 -0.01
CA PHE A 89 -12.66 -9.90 0.37
C PHE A 89 -11.85 -8.79 1.02
N PHE A 90 -11.10 -9.14 2.06
CA PHE A 90 -10.24 -8.22 2.78
C PHE A 90 -8.83 -8.80 2.84
N LYS A 91 -7.85 -7.94 2.58
CA LYS A 91 -6.44 -8.33 2.67
C LYS A 91 -5.93 -8.05 4.08
N VAL A 92 -5.30 -9.04 4.70
CA VAL A 92 -4.73 -8.93 6.05
C VAL A 92 -3.37 -9.61 6.11
N SER A 93 -2.52 -9.19 7.04
CA SER A 93 -1.28 -9.91 7.32
C SER A 93 -1.61 -11.30 7.87
N GLU A 94 -0.83 -12.33 7.52
CA GLU A 94 -1.02 -13.70 8.04
C GLU A 94 -1.11 -13.71 9.57
N TYR A 95 -0.23 -12.96 10.22
CA TYR A 95 -0.12 -12.89 11.68
C TYR A 95 -1.37 -12.30 12.35
N GLU A 96 -2.00 -11.29 11.74
CA GLU A 96 -3.15 -10.60 12.33
C GLU A 96 -4.48 -11.20 11.89
N ALA A 97 -4.48 -12.09 10.89
CA ALA A 97 -5.68 -12.49 10.18
C ALA A 97 -6.80 -13.03 11.08
N VAL A 98 -6.46 -13.88 12.06
CA VAL A 98 -7.43 -14.43 13.01
C VAL A 98 -8.01 -13.35 13.92
N GLN A 99 -7.17 -12.43 14.41
CA GLN A 99 -7.63 -11.38 15.32
C GLN A 99 -8.47 -10.36 14.57
N THR A 100 -7.99 -9.87 13.43
CA THR A 100 -8.74 -8.96 12.56
C THR A 100 -10.07 -9.56 12.12
N GLY A 101 -10.11 -10.86 11.78
CA GLY A 101 -11.35 -11.54 11.45
C GLY A 101 -12.35 -11.56 12.61
N LYS A 102 -11.89 -11.78 13.85
CA LYS A 102 -12.76 -11.75 15.04
C LYS A 102 -13.29 -10.35 15.32
N ASP A 103 -12.43 -9.34 15.19
CA ASP A 103 -12.82 -7.94 15.39
C ASP A 103 -13.85 -7.50 14.33
N LEU A 104 -13.66 -7.92 13.07
CA LEU A 104 -14.61 -7.70 11.99
C LEU A 104 -15.94 -8.43 12.23
N GLN A 105 -15.91 -9.69 12.67
CA GLN A 105 -17.14 -10.43 13.01
C GLN A 105 -17.90 -9.72 14.14
N GLN A 106 -17.19 -9.33 15.21
CA GLN A 106 -17.81 -8.58 16.30
C GLN A 106 -18.41 -7.26 15.81
N TYR A 107 -17.74 -6.55 14.91
CA TYR A 107 -18.29 -5.34 14.32
C TYR A 107 -19.59 -5.63 13.57
N ILE A 108 -19.62 -6.67 12.73
CA ILE A 108 -20.81 -7.07 11.95
C ILE A 108 -21.97 -7.48 12.87
N ASP A 109 -21.70 -8.30 13.89
CA ASP A 109 -22.70 -8.76 14.85
C ASP A 109 -23.42 -7.61 15.59
N HIS A 110 -22.73 -6.48 15.76
CA HIS A 110 -23.23 -5.30 16.47
C HIS A 110 -23.61 -4.13 15.55
N ALA A 111 -23.29 -4.21 14.26
CA ALA A 111 -23.58 -3.16 13.29
C ALA A 111 -25.05 -3.17 12.87
N ARG A 112 -25.62 -1.98 12.64
CA ARG A 112 -26.88 -1.84 11.91
C ARG A 112 -26.61 -1.99 10.41
N PRO A 113 -27.60 -2.33 9.56
CA PRO A 113 -27.44 -2.43 8.11
C PRO A 113 -26.79 -1.20 7.46
N GLU A 114 -26.94 -0.01 8.04
CA GLU A 114 -26.25 1.20 7.55
C GLU A 114 -24.73 1.23 7.82
N GLY A 115 -24.24 0.50 8.83
CA GLY A 115 -22.83 0.44 9.24
C GLY A 115 -21.94 -0.40 8.32
N TYR A 116 -22.51 -1.22 7.44
CA TYR A 116 -21.75 -1.96 6.42
C TYR A 116 -20.95 -1.04 5.48
N LYS A 117 -21.37 0.22 5.34
CA LYS A 117 -20.67 1.19 4.49
C LYS A 117 -19.23 1.47 4.95
N ASP A 118 -18.98 1.39 6.26
CA ASP A 118 -17.65 1.61 6.81
C ASP A 118 -16.71 0.42 6.55
N LEU A 119 -17.26 -0.77 6.24
CA LEU A 119 -16.47 -1.94 5.86
C LEU A 119 -16.09 -1.92 4.37
N LEU A 120 -16.98 -1.40 3.51
CA LEU A 120 -16.76 -1.32 2.06
C LEU A 120 -15.49 -0.54 1.69
N GLN A 121 -15.04 0.38 2.55
CA GLN A 121 -13.81 1.14 2.29
C GLN A 121 -12.55 0.30 2.42
N TYR A 122 -12.61 -0.87 3.08
CA TYR A 122 -11.47 -1.78 3.27
C TYR A 122 -11.56 -3.01 2.36
N GLU A 123 -12.64 -3.14 1.59
CA GLU A 123 -12.83 -4.23 0.64
C GLU A 123 -11.85 -4.11 -0.54
N ILE A 124 -11.32 -5.25 -1.00
CA ILE A 124 -10.46 -5.30 -2.18
C ILE A 124 -11.32 -5.10 -3.43
N ASN A 125 -11.27 -3.90 -4.00
CA ASN A 125 -11.97 -3.58 -5.24
C ASN A 125 -11.29 -4.24 -6.46
N ILE A 126 -11.94 -5.26 -7.03
CA ILE A 126 -11.42 -6.00 -8.20
C ILE A 126 -11.10 -5.10 -9.40
N ASN A 127 -11.89 -4.05 -9.66
CA ASN A 127 -11.64 -3.17 -10.81
C ASN A 127 -10.33 -2.41 -10.64
N THR A 128 -10.03 -2.00 -9.40
CA THR A 128 -8.78 -1.32 -9.05
C THR A 128 -7.60 -2.25 -9.22
N VAL A 129 -7.71 -3.50 -8.75
CA VAL A 129 -6.67 -4.52 -8.93
C VAL A 129 -6.43 -4.84 -10.41
N GLN A 130 -7.48 -5.00 -11.21
CA GLN A 130 -7.36 -5.23 -12.66
C GLN A 130 -6.72 -4.05 -13.40
N ASN A 131 -7.04 -2.81 -13.03
CA ASN A 131 -6.39 -1.64 -13.59
C ASN A 131 -4.89 -1.65 -13.30
N ILE A 132 -4.48 -2.05 -12.10
CA ILE A 132 -3.07 -2.21 -11.74
C ILE A 132 -2.42 -3.33 -12.56
N LYS A 133 -3.07 -4.50 -12.71
CA LYS A 133 -2.57 -5.63 -13.53
C LYS A 133 -2.27 -5.18 -14.96
N ASN A 134 -3.21 -4.47 -15.58
CA ASN A 134 -3.05 -3.93 -16.93
C ASN A 134 -1.86 -2.95 -17.07
N LEU A 135 -1.52 -2.20 -16.03
CA LEU A 135 -0.37 -1.28 -16.04
C LEU A 135 0.96 -2.03 -15.94
N ILE A 136 1.01 -3.10 -15.13
CA ILE A 136 2.22 -3.90 -14.92
C ILE A 136 2.49 -4.79 -16.15
N SER A 137 1.46 -5.32 -16.81
CA SER A 137 1.60 -6.20 -17.98
C SER A 137 1.94 -5.47 -19.28
N THR A 138 1.82 -4.14 -19.37
CA THR A 138 2.25 -3.40 -20.56
C THR A 138 3.73 -3.07 -20.54
N ASP A 139 4.55 -4.06 -20.89
CA ASP A 139 5.76 -3.78 -21.65
C ASP A 139 5.37 -3.65 -23.13
N THR A 140 5.78 -2.54 -23.77
CA THR A 140 5.57 -2.14 -25.18
C THR A 140 4.19 -1.62 -25.62
N HIS A 141 4.17 -0.33 -25.94
CA HIS A 141 3.39 0.35 -26.99
C HIS A 141 1.91 -0.01 -27.18
N LYS A 142 1.02 0.78 -26.55
CA LYS A 142 -0.17 1.33 -27.24
C LYS A 142 -0.72 2.58 -26.51
N LYS A 143 -0.40 3.75 -27.06
CA LYS A 143 -1.15 5.00 -26.83
C LYS A 143 -2.58 4.77 -27.30
N SER A 144 -3.48 4.48 -26.37
CA SER A 144 -4.91 4.65 -26.56
C SER A 144 -5.30 6.04 -26.05
N THR A 145 -5.68 6.91 -26.98
CA THR A 145 -6.05 8.31 -26.78
C THR A 145 -7.45 8.44 -26.18
N LYS A 146 -7.68 7.84 -25.00
CA LYS A 146 -8.81 8.18 -24.13
C LYS A 146 -8.27 8.60 -22.79
N GLU A 147 -8.84 9.68 -22.27
CA GLU A 147 -8.65 10.18 -20.91
C GLU A 147 -9.10 9.12 -19.88
N ARG A 148 -8.34 8.03 -19.74
CA ARG A 148 -8.71 6.93 -18.87
C ARG A 148 -8.19 7.23 -17.48
N TYR A 149 -9.13 7.39 -16.54
CA TYR A 149 -8.80 7.35 -15.11
C TYR A 149 -8.23 5.96 -14.78
N LEU A 150 -7.08 5.95 -14.11
CA LEU A 150 -6.46 4.71 -13.59
C LEU A 150 -7.10 4.29 -12.28
N TYR A 151 -7.60 5.27 -11.54
CA TYR A 151 -8.05 5.15 -10.17
C TYR A 151 -9.47 5.71 -10.01
N ASN A 152 -10.27 5.10 -9.14
CA ASN A 152 -11.51 5.71 -8.70
C ASN A 152 -11.27 6.56 -7.46
N ILE A 153 -12.04 7.63 -7.33
CA ILE A 153 -11.98 8.53 -6.18
C ILE A 153 -12.29 7.83 -4.84
N LYS A 154 -13.11 6.78 -4.89
CA LYS A 154 -13.51 5.98 -3.72
C LYS A 154 -12.38 5.10 -3.19
N ASP A 155 -11.41 4.78 -4.04
CA ASP A 155 -10.29 3.91 -3.70
C ASP A 155 -9.14 4.69 -3.02
N ILE A 156 -9.26 6.01 -2.90
CA ILE A 156 -8.30 6.85 -2.18
C ILE A 156 -8.44 6.62 -0.69
N ASP A 157 -7.32 6.32 -0.02
CA ASP A 157 -7.24 6.30 1.43
C ASP A 157 -7.35 7.74 1.98
N TRP A 158 -8.60 8.21 2.10
CA TRP A 158 -8.90 9.55 2.59
C TRP A 158 -8.44 9.75 4.03
N TYR A 159 -8.42 8.70 4.84
CA TYR A 159 -7.93 8.77 6.22
C TYR A 159 -6.44 9.17 6.26
N THR A 160 -5.62 8.54 5.42
CA THR A 160 -4.20 8.91 5.30
C THR A 160 -4.03 10.29 4.65
N MET A 161 -4.84 10.64 3.65
CA MET A 161 -4.81 11.96 3.02
C MET A 161 -5.12 13.09 4.02
N GLU A 162 -6.13 12.92 4.87
CA GLU A 162 -6.54 13.92 5.86
C GLU A 162 -5.48 14.16 6.93
N LYS A 163 -4.77 13.10 7.35
CA LYS A 163 -3.61 13.22 8.25
C LYS A 163 -2.50 14.11 7.69
N LEU A 164 -2.42 14.21 6.37
CA LEU A 164 -1.48 15.10 5.66
C LEU A 164 -2.05 16.52 5.42
N GLY A 165 -3.28 16.78 5.85
CA GLY A 165 -3.98 18.03 5.59
C GLY A 165 -4.58 18.12 4.17
N LEU A 166 -4.80 16.97 3.52
CA LEU A 166 -5.37 16.90 2.18
C LEU A 166 -6.81 16.42 2.26
N ASN A 167 -7.69 17.04 1.47
CA ASN A 167 -9.07 16.58 1.29
C ASN A 167 -9.51 16.74 -0.16
N GLN A 168 -10.62 16.11 -0.53
CA GLN A 168 -11.12 16.11 -1.90
C GLN A 168 -11.33 17.53 -2.45
N GLN A 169 -12.01 18.39 -1.69
CA GLN A 169 -12.32 19.76 -2.09
C GLN A 169 -11.04 20.57 -2.39
N LEU A 170 -9.99 20.43 -1.58
CA LEU A 170 -8.70 21.07 -1.81
C LEU A 170 -8.10 20.62 -3.15
N LEU A 171 -8.11 19.30 -3.42
CA LEU A 171 -7.51 18.73 -4.63
C LEU A 171 -8.30 19.12 -5.89
N GLU A 172 -9.62 19.20 -5.79
CA GLU A 172 -10.51 19.68 -6.86
C GLU A 172 -10.28 21.16 -7.15
N ASN A 173 -10.30 22.00 -6.12
CA ASN A 173 -10.09 23.45 -6.25
C ASN A 173 -8.71 23.78 -6.84
N ARG A 174 -7.71 22.94 -6.58
CA ARG A 174 -6.36 23.07 -7.14
C ARG A 174 -6.22 22.45 -8.54
N GLY A 175 -7.27 21.80 -9.07
CA GLY A 175 -7.26 21.16 -10.39
C GLY A 175 -6.33 19.95 -10.47
N VAL A 176 -5.99 19.33 -9.33
CA VAL A 176 -5.02 18.22 -9.28
C VAL A 176 -5.66 16.85 -9.07
N LEU A 177 -6.94 16.79 -8.69
CA LEU A 177 -7.63 15.51 -8.47
C LEU A 177 -7.66 14.67 -9.76
N VAL A 178 -8.03 15.27 -10.89
CA VAL A 178 -8.08 14.56 -12.17
C VAL A 178 -6.72 14.01 -12.59
N PRO A 179 -5.61 14.78 -12.56
CA PRO A 179 -4.27 14.24 -12.74
C PRO A 179 -3.93 13.08 -11.81
N LEU A 180 -4.24 13.19 -10.51
CA LEU A 180 -3.98 12.13 -9.53
C LEU A 180 -4.74 10.84 -9.88
N LEU A 181 -6.02 10.95 -10.25
CA LEU A 181 -6.84 9.81 -10.66
C LEU A 181 -6.40 9.20 -12.00
N LYS A 182 -5.68 9.96 -12.82
CA LYS A 182 -5.00 9.49 -14.04
C LYS A 182 -3.61 8.89 -13.74
N GLY A 183 -3.25 8.72 -12.46
CA GLY A 183 -1.94 8.21 -12.02
C GLY A 183 -0.78 9.19 -12.16
N LEU A 184 -1.08 10.47 -12.43
CA LEU A 184 -0.07 11.50 -12.59
C LEU A 184 0.24 12.15 -11.24
N LYS A 185 1.50 12.54 -11.08
CA LYS A 185 1.92 13.41 -9.99
C LYS A 185 1.31 14.81 -10.15
N THR A 186 0.99 15.48 -9.05
CA THR A 186 0.42 16.84 -9.09
C THR A 186 1.30 17.79 -9.89
N SER A 187 0.69 18.56 -10.79
CA SER A 187 1.38 19.55 -11.61
C SER A 187 1.88 20.74 -10.77
N VAL A 188 1.28 20.98 -9.61
CA VAL A 188 1.64 22.05 -8.67
C VAL A 188 2.05 21.48 -7.32
N LEU A 189 2.73 22.33 -6.56
CA LEU A 189 3.01 22.11 -5.16
C LEU A 189 1.75 22.31 -4.33
N ILE A 190 1.52 21.39 -3.39
CA ILE A 190 0.40 21.40 -2.46
C ILE A 190 0.96 21.46 -1.04
N PRO A 191 0.46 22.37 -0.19
CA PRO A 191 0.86 22.41 1.20
C PRO A 191 0.39 21.14 1.90
N ILE A 192 1.31 20.50 2.61
CA ILE A 192 1.04 19.33 3.46
C ILE A 192 1.51 19.58 4.88
N SER A 193 0.94 18.82 5.79
CA SER A 193 1.19 18.88 7.22
C SER A 193 1.48 17.48 7.74
N ILE A 194 2.70 17.23 8.19
CA ILE A 194 3.11 15.93 8.72
C ILE A 194 3.25 16.05 10.25
N ARG A 195 2.53 15.19 10.98
CA ARG A 195 2.63 15.07 12.43
C ARG A 195 3.41 13.80 12.80
N MET A 196 4.49 13.96 13.54
CA MET A 196 5.35 12.87 14.02
C MET A 196 5.64 13.09 15.51
N GLY A 197 4.84 12.43 16.36
CA GLY A 197 4.82 12.70 17.80
C GLY A 197 4.47 14.17 18.07
N ASP A 198 5.32 14.86 18.84
CA ASP A 198 5.16 16.29 19.14
C ASP A 198 5.64 17.21 18.00
N THR A 199 6.24 16.66 16.95
CA THR A 199 6.79 17.44 15.84
C THR A 199 5.73 17.66 14.77
N HIS A 200 5.51 18.92 14.41
CA HIS A 200 4.61 19.32 13.33
C HIS A 200 5.40 19.97 12.20
N ILE A 201 5.49 19.29 11.06
CA ILE A 201 6.21 19.77 9.86
C ILE A 201 5.20 20.28 8.84
N ARG A 202 5.35 21.54 8.42
CA ARG A 202 4.62 22.10 7.27
C ARG A 202 5.57 22.29 6.11
N THR A 203 5.24 21.72 4.96
CA THR A 203 6.02 21.87 3.73
C THR A 203 5.11 21.81 2.52
N ASP A 204 5.58 22.36 1.42
CA ASP A 204 4.98 22.12 0.13
C ASP A 204 5.54 20.82 -0.46
N ALA A 205 4.68 20.07 -1.16
CA ALA A 205 5.05 18.83 -1.81
C ALA A 205 4.26 18.64 -3.12
N ARG A 206 4.84 17.89 -4.05
CA ARG A 206 4.04 17.25 -5.10
C ARG A 206 3.57 15.89 -4.60
N ILE A 207 2.36 15.49 -4.98
CA ILE A 207 1.75 14.23 -4.53
C ILE A 207 1.52 13.32 -5.73
N ALA A 208 1.66 12.02 -5.56
CA ALA A 208 1.16 11.02 -6.51
C ALA A 208 0.35 9.97 -5.74
N LEU A 209 -0.52 9.23 -6.42
CA LEU A 209 -1.22 8.09 -5.84
C LEU A 209 -0.56 6.80 -6.27
N ARG A 210 -0.38 5.87 -5.33
CA ARG A 210 0.05 4.51 -5.61
C ARG A 210 -0.86 3.55 -4.87
N ALA A 211 -1.31 2.52 -5.58
CA ALA A 211 -1.98 1.41 -4.93
C ALA A 211 -1.00 0.67 -4.02
N ASN A 212 -1.38 0.51 -2.77
CA ASN A 212 -0.67 -0.37 -1.86
C ASN A 212 -1.03 -1.83 -2.16
N THR A 213 -0.42 -2.72 -1.39
CA THR A 213 -0.58 -4.16 -1.53
C THR A 213 -2.02 -4.63 -1.28
N SER A 214 -2.87 -3.83 -0.64
CA SER A 214 -4.29 -4.09 -0.37
C SER A 214 -5.23 -3.47 -1.42
N GLY A 215 -4.70 -2.80 -2.44
CA GLY A 215 -5.50 -2.14 -3.48
C GLY A 215 -6.00 -0.74 -3.12
N LEU A 216 -5.66 -0.23 -1.92
CA LEU A 216 -5.96 1.14 -1.51
C LEU A 216 -4.93 2.12 -2.06
N LEU A 217 -5.38 3.31 -2.47
CA LEU A 217 -4.49 4.32 -3.05
C LEU A 217 -3.93 5.23 -1.97
N GLU A 218 -2.65 5.05 -1.69
CA GLU A 218 -1.90 5.86 -0.74
C GLU A 218 -1.21 7.05 -1.43
N PRO A 219 -1.04 8.18 -0.73
CA PRO A 219 -0.25 9.29 -1.21
C PRO A 219 1.25 9.03 -1.11
N ILE A 220 1.96 9.15 -2.24
CA ILE A 220 3.41 9.32 -2.26
C ILE A 220 3.73 10.81 -2.21
N ILE A 221 4.48 11.19 -1.19
CA ILE A 221 4.87 12.58 -0.94
C ILE A 221 6.24 12.86 -1.53
N TYR A 222 6.32 13.87 -2.39
CA TYR A 222 7.58 14.42 -2.90
C TYR A 222 7.78 15.84 -2.37
N PRO A 223 8.40 16.00 -1.19
CA PRO A 223 8.55 17.30 -0.56
C PRO A 223 9.51 18.20 -1.33
N VAL A 224 9.28 19.51 -1.27
CA VAL A 224 10.24 20.50 -1.76
C VAL A 224 11.52 20.40 -0.93
N ARG A 225 12.65 20.18 -1.61
CA ARG A 225 13.97 20.29 -1.00
C ARG A 225 14.45 21.72 -1.17
N LYS A 226 14.53 22.48 -0.07
CA LYS A 226 15.04 23.86 -0.07
C LYS A 226 16.56 23.95 -0.23
N ALA A 227 17.27 22.87 0.09
CA ALA A 227 18.72 22.78 -0.03
C ALA A 227 19.12 21.39 -0.56
N PRO A 228 20.25 21.29 -1.29
CA PRO A 228 20.83 20.01 -1.65
C PRO A 228 21.23 19.20 -0.42
N ASN A 229 21.05 17.86 -0.47
CA ASN A 229 21.61 16.99 0.56
C ASN A 229 23.04 16.61 0.18
N PHE A 230 24.02 17.23 0.84
CA PHE A 230 25.43 16.92 0.64
C PHE A 230 25.98 15.85 1.59
N LYS A 231 25.15 15.34 2.52
CA LYS A 231 25.56 14.33 3.50
C LYS A 231 25.58 12.92 2.90
N GLU A 232 24.68 12.67 1.95
CA GLU A 232 24.55 11.39 1.25
C GLU A 232 25.28 11.45 -0.09
N SER A 233 25.79 10.31 -0.54
CA SER A 233 26.31 10.21 -1.91
C SER A 233 25.18 10.34 -2.92
N PHE A 234 25.40 11.12 -3.97
CA PHE A 234 24.48 11.22 -5.10
C PHE A 234 24.99 10.33 -6.23
N PHE A 235 24.29 9.22 -6.51
CA PHE A 235 24.70 8.25 -7.55
C PHE A 235 26.17 7.82 -7.40
N GLY A 236 26.58 7.45 -6.18
CA GLY A 236 27.96 7.04 -5.86
C GLY A 236 28.96 8.19 -5.72
N HIS A 237 28.58 9.44 -5.99
CA HIS A 237 29.46 10.60 -5.84
C HIS A 237 29.31 11.30 -4.48
N TYR A 238 30.43 11.55 -3.81
CA TYR A 238 30.49 12.36 -2.58
C TYR A 238 30.94 13.79 -2.90
N PHE A 239 30.13 14.77 -2.50
CA PHE A 239 30.42 16.17 -2.76
C PHE A 239 31.54 16.71 -1.87
N THR A 240 32.63 17.18 -2.50
CA THR A 240 33.69 17.92 -1.82
C THR A 240 33.18 19.28 -1.35
N LYS A 241 33.89 19.93 -0.41
CA LYS A 241 33.52 21.28 0.04
C LYS A 241 33.44 22.30 -1.10
N GLU A 242 34.28 22.14 -2.12
CA GLU A 242 34.28 23.00 -3.31
C GLU A 242 33.02 22.77 -4.17
N ASP A 243 32.63 21.51 -4.38
CA ASP A 243 31.38 21.17 -5.08
C ASP A 243 30.17 21.75 -4.38
N GLN A 244 30.11 21.60 -3.05
CA GLN A 244 29.01 22.12 -2.23
C GLN A 244 28.91 23.64 -2.36
N ARG A 245 30.05 24.33 -2.35
CA ARG A 245 30.12 25.78 -2.54
C ARG A 245 29.60 26.17 -3.92
N HIS A 246 30.09 25.54 -4.99
CA HIS A 246 29.67 25.87 -6.36
C HIS A 246 28.19 25.55 -6.62
N LEU A 247 27.70 24.41 -6.13
CA LEU A 247 26.28 24.03 -6.25
C LEU A 247 25.37 24.98 -5.49
N THR A 248 25.80 25.48 -4.34
CA THR A 248 24.99 26.43 -3.54
C THR A 248 24.99 27.83 -4.14
N THR A 249 26.09 28.28 -4.74
CA THR A 249 26.20 29.65 -5.27
C THR A 249 25.78 29.79 -6.74
N THR A 250 26.12 28.81 -7.57
CA THR A 250 25.91 28.89 -9.03
C THR A 250 24.87 27.89 -9.55
N GLY A 251 24.42 26.96 -8.71
CA GLY A 251 23.55 25.84 -9.12
C GLY A 251 24.27 24.75 -9.92
N ASN A 252 25.55 24.95 -10.28
CA ASN A 252 26.36 24.02 -11.05
C ASN A 252 27.63 23.66 -10.26
N MET A 253 28.15 22.46 -10.46
CA MET A 253 29.36 22.02 -9.76
C MET A 253 30.65 22.64 -10.32
N GLY A 254 30.58 23.21 -11.53
CA GLY A 254 31.73 23.82 -12.22
C GLY A 254 32.71 22.83 -12.84
N ARG A 255 32.41 21.52 -12.77
CA ARG A 255 33.21 20.43 -13.35
C ARG A 255 32.32 19.22 -13.65
N VAL A 256 32.80 18.35 -14.53
CA VAL A 256 32.15 17.08 -14.88
C VAL A 256 32.54 16.00 -13.86
N VAL A 257 31.61 15.09 -13.57
CA VAL A 257 31.85 13.88 -12.77
C VAL A 257 31.07 12.72 -13.34
N ASP A 258 31.62 11.52 -13.20
CA ASP A 258 30.91 10.29 -13.54
C ASP A 258 29.97 9.90 -12.39
N LEU A 259 28.73 9.58 -12.75
CA LEU A 259 27.70 9.11 -11.81
C LEU A 259 27.42 7.64 -12.07
N ILE A 260 27.25 6.88 -10.99
CA ILE A 260 26.89 5.47 -11.06
C ILE A 260 25.37 5.37 -10.93
N HIS A 261 24.69 4.99 -12.01
CA HIS A 261 23.28 4.64 -11.92
C HIS A 261 23.16 3.31 -11.15
N PRO A 262 22.44 3.26 -10.01
CA PRO A 262 22.23 2.02 -9.31
C PRO A 262 21.46 1.07 -10.22
N ILE A 263 21.96 -0.16 -10.35
CA ILE A 263 21.24 -1.24 -11.00
C ILE A 263 20.15 -1.64 -10.01
N LEU A 264 18.89 -1.48 -10.41
CA LEU A 264 17.71 -1.93 -9.67
C LEU A 264 17.67 -3.46 -9.61
#